data_AF-A0A7Y3A4A0-F1
#
_entry.id   AF-A0A7Y3A4A0-F1
#
_cell.length_a   1.000
_cell.length_b   1.000
_cell.length_c   1.000
_cell.angle_alpha   90.00
_cell.angle_beta   90.00
_cell.angle_gamma   90.00
#
_symmetry.space_group_name_H-M   'P 1'
#
loop_
_entity.id
_entity.type
_entity.pdbx_description
1 polymer ?
#
loop_
_entity_poly.entity_id
_entity_poly.type
_entity_poly.pdbx_seq_one_letter_code
_entity_poly.pdbx_strand_id
1 'polypeptide(L)'
;MKKLILAFVACLFYFSLSAQQSVAVYWDASYSMKDRDIDRELKFLGNYFKKHQEAVVTLKVFSNDIIQQEVVEVTGGDWSSLERELRSTIYDGASSYGFLFDDQVDEFLLFTDGYAKLGKLDPPTAKPINIVSSLKDTDTNALKLIADKSGGRFFYLPKEFEPEVKEKKELFTSNQSDGFIEGEVKGADGILANVSVVNQSNNQGVASGVDGSYRIEADEGDILIFSYLGKKTVSVRVAGADIINITMADINQSLDEV
;
A
#
# COMPACT_ATOMS: atom_id res chain seq x y z
N MET A 1 -47.84 16.41 -46.31
CA MET A 1 -47.86 16.84 -44.89
C MET A 1 -48.39 15.70 -44.03
N LYS A 2 -47.52 15.04 -43.26
CA LYS A 2 -47.71 14.61 -41.85
C LYS A 2 -46.43 13.90 -41.43
N LYS A 3 -45.80 14.47 -40.39
CA LYS A 3 -44.44 14.18 -39.94
C LYS A 3 -44.41 12.89 -39.13
N LEU A 4 -43.43 12.06 -39.44
CA LEU A 4 -42.89 11.01 -38.57
C LEU A 4 -42.13 11.70 -37.43
N ILE A 5 -42.55 11.52 -36.18
CA ILE A 5 -41.71 11.82 -35.02
C ILE A 5 -41.61 10.54 -34.21
N LEU A 6 -40.48 9.89 -34.40
CA LEU A 6 -39.95 8.79 -33.62
C LEU A 6 -39.55 9.37 -32.26
N ALA A 7 -40.29 9.07 -31.20
CA ALA A 7 -39.88 9.40 -29.84
C ALA A 7 -38.82 8.37 -29.40
N PHE A 8 -37.56 8.64 -29.76
CA PHE A 8 -36.41 7.99 -29.13
C PHE A 8 -36.36 8.55 -27.70
N VAL A 9 -36.88 7.79 -26.74
CA VAL A 9 -36.66 8.07 -25.32
C VAL A 9 -35.19 7.78 -25.07
N ALA A 10 -34.36 8.79 -25.32
CA ALA A 10 -33.01 8.88 -24.80
C ALA A 10 -33.13 9.08 -23.28
N CYS A 11 -33.46 8.00 -22.58
CA CYS A 11 -33.08 7.85 -21.19
C CYS A 11 -31.56 7.63 -21.24
N LEU A 12 -30.83 8.74 -21.34
CA LEU A 12 -29.44 8.83 -20.96
C LEU A 12 -29.38 8.42 -19.48
N PHE A 13 -29.31 7.12 -19.23
CA PHE A 13 -28.54 6.64 -18.11
C PHE A 13 -27.15 7.21 -18.35
N TYR A 14 -26.86 8.32 -17.65
CA TYR A 14 -25.51 8.72 -17.36
C TYR A 14 -24.92 7.61 -16.47
N PHE A 15 -24.64 6.46 -17.06
CA PHE A 15 -23.67 5.54 -16.50
C PHE A 15 -22.35 6.28 -16.67
N SER A 16 -21.84 6.80 -15.56
CA SER A 16 -20.47 7.28 -15.47
C SER A 16 -19.59 6.21 -16.08
N LEU A 17 -18.98 6.51 -17.22
CA LEU A 17 -17.93 5.67 -17.81
C LEU A 17 -16.68 5.88 -16.94
N SER A 18 -16.70 5.44 -15.67
CA SER A 18 -15.46 5.26 -14.95
C SER A 18 -14.76 4.09 -15.62
N ALA A 19 -13.55 4.31 -16.13
CA ALA A 19 -12.72 3.21 -16.60
C ALA A 19 -12.59 2.20 -15.45
N GLN A 20 -13.07 0.98 -15.67
CA GLN A 20 -13.03 -0.08 -14.69
C GLN A 20 -11.56 -0.46 -14.45
N GLN A 21 -11.12 -0.41 -13.20
CA GLN A 21 -9.75 -0.74 -12.83
C GLN A 21 -9.53 -2.25 -12.98
N SER A 22 -8.54 -2.70 -13.75
CA SER A 22 -8.16 -4.12 -13.76
C SER A 22 -6.95 -4.36 -12.87
N VAL A 23 -7.06 -5.25 -11.90
CA VAL A 23 -6.02 -5.50 -10.90
C VAL A 23 -5.88 -7.00 -10.64
N ALA A 24 -4.65 -7.48 -10.52
CA ALA A 24 -4.40 -8.82 -10.02
C ALA A 24 -4.00 -8.75 -8.54
N VAL A 25 -4.70 -9.50 -7.69
CA VAL A 25 -4.37 -9.66 -6.28
C VAL A 25 -3.70 -11.02 -6.11
N TYR A 26 -2.41 -11.00 -5.78
CA TYR A 26 -1.64 -12.20 -5.50
C TYR A 26 -1.49 -12.35 -4.00
N TRP A 27 -2.07 -13.42 -3.46
CA TRP A 27 -2.12 -13.70 -2.04
C TRP A 27 -1.22 -14.87 -1.69
N ASP A 28 -0.13 -14.60 -0.99
CA ASP A 28 0.83 -15.63 -0.59
C ASP A 28 0.28 -16.45 0.59
N ALA A 29 -0.09 -17.70 0.30
CA ALA A 29 -0.59 -18.70 1.23
C ALA A 29 0.52 -19.63 1.75
N SER A 30 1.78 -19.21 1.67
CA SER A 30 2.90 -19.98 2.21
C SER A 30 2.91 -19.95 3.74
N TYR A 31 3.48 -20.97 4.35
CA TYR A 31 3.52 -21.12 5.81
C TYR A 31 4.17 -19.93 6.54
N SER A 32 5.15 -19.25 5.93
CA SER A 32 5.78 -18.08 6.53
C SER A 32 4.81 -16.91 6.70
N MET A 33 3.72 -16.90 5.92
CA MET A 33 2.68 -15.89 5.98
C MET A 33 1.64 -16.12 7.09
N LYS A 34 1.70 -17.23 7.84
CA LYS A 34 0.66 -17.62 8.82
C LYS A 34 0.43 -16.61 9.94
N ASP A 35 1.45 -15.83 10.30
CA ASP A 35 1.42 -14.87 11.41
C ASP A 35 1.10 -13.44 10.91
N ARG A 36 0.71 -13.28 9.64
CA ARG A 36 0.33 -11.99 9.06
C ARG A 36 -0.81 -11.34 9.84
N ASP A 37 -0.81 -10.03 9.91
CA ASP A 37 -1.95 -9.27 10.42
C ASP A 37 -2.97 -9.10 9.30
N ILE A 38 -3.82 -10.12 9.13
CA ILE A 38 -4.80 -10.16 8.05
C ILE A 38 -5.75 -8.96 8.10
N ASP A 39 -6.15 -8.48 9.29
CA ASP A 39 -7.07 -7.36 9.39
C ASP A 39 -6.44 -6.05 8.88
N ARG A 40 -5.13 -5.83 9.07
CA ARG A 40 -4.45 -4.68 8.47
C ARG A 40 -4.34 -4.76 6.95
N GLU A 41 -4.02 -5.93 6.42
CA GLU A 41 -3.93 -6.13 4.98
C GLU A 41 -5.30 -6.02 4.30
N LEU A 42 -6.35 -6.52 4.93
CA LEU A 42 -7.74 -6.33 4.49
C LEU A 42 -8.19 -4.87 4.61
N LYS A 43 -7.75 -4.14 5.64
CA LYS A 43 -7.97 -2.68 5.74
C LYS A 43 -7.28 -1.93 4.60
N PHE A 44 -6.08 -2.34 4.19
CA PHE A 44 -5.41 -1.81 3.01
C PHE A 44 -6.25 -2.02 1.75
N LEU A 45 -6.74 -3.24 1.50
CA LEU A 45 -7.63 -3.53 0.36
C LEU A 45 -8.94 -2.75 0.42
N GLY A 46 -9.53 -2.62 1.61
CA GLY A 46 -10.73 -1.81 1.79
C GLY A 46 -10.52 -0.34 1.43
N ASN A 47 -9.34 0.22 1.72
CA ASN A 47 -9.01 1.58 1.29
C ASN A 47 -8.74 1.67 -0.22
N TYR A 48 -8.14 0.62 -0.81
CA TYR A 48 -7.97 0.52 -2.26
C TYR A 48 -9.33 0.55 -2.99
N PHE A 49 -10.29 -0.31 -2.60
CA PHE A 49 -11.59 -0.39 -3.28
C PHE A 49 -12.54 0.78 -2.96
N LYS A 50 -12.34 1.53 -1.88
CA LYS A 50 -13.01 2.84 -1.68
C LYS A 50 -12.65 3.84 -2.77
N LYS A 51 -11.40 3.80 -3.27
CA LYS A 51 -10.92 4.66 -4.36
C LYS A 51 -11.24 4.08 -5.73
N HIS A 52 -11.12 2.76 -5.89
CA HIS A 52 -11.39 2.02 -7.10
C HIS A 52 -12.72 1.26 -6.96
N GLN A 53 -13.82 2.02 -6.97
CA GLN A 53 -15.17 1.49 -6.67
C GLN A 53 -15.69 0.54 -7.74
N GLU A 54 -15.20 0.66 -8.97
CA GLU A 54 -15.49 -0.25 -10.07
C GLU A 54 -14.18 -0.92 -10.49
N ALA A 55 -14.00 -2.19 -10.15
CA ALA A 55 -12.78 -2.93 -10.45
C ALA A 55 -13.06 -4.39 -10.86
N VAL A 56 -12.22 -4.94 -11.72
CA VAL A 56 -12.11 -6.38 -11.99
C VAL A 56 -10.87 -6.87 -11.29
N VAL A 57 -11.05 -7.79 -10.34
CA VAL A 57 -9.96 -8.39 -9.57
C VAL A 57 -9.71 -9.80 -10.07
N THR A 58 -8.52 -10.07 -10.60
CA THR A 58 -8.02 -11.44 -10.75
C THR A 58 -7.34 -11.85 -9.46
N LEU A 59 -7.99 -12.67 -8.63
CA LEU A 59 -7.39 -13.22 -7.42
C LEU A 59 -6.59 -14.46 -7.80
N LYS A 60 -5.33 -14.53 -7.36
CA LYS A 60 -4.53 -15.75 -7.31
C LYS A 60 -4.00 -15.97 -5.90
N VAL A 61 -4.47 -17.02 -5.24
CA VAL A 61 -3.89 -17.52 -3.99
C VAL A 61 -2.83 -18.55 -4.35
N PHE A 62 -1.62 -18.39 -3.84
CA PHE A 62 -0.49 -19.20 -4.27
C PHE A 62 0.42 -19.62 -3.13
N SER A 63 1.17 -20.70 -3.34
CA SER A 63 2.33 -21.06 -2.52
C SER A 63 3.44 -21.60 -3.42
N ASN A 64 3.59 -22.92 -3.54
CA ASN A 64 4.53 -23.55 -4.49
C ASN A 64 3.91 -23.74 -5.88
N ASP A 65 2.61 -23.48 -5.99
CA ASP A 65 1.79 -23.43 -7.21
C ASP A 65 0.59 -22.50 -6.95
N ILE A 66 -0.23 -22.25 -7.96
CA ILE A 66 -1.53 -21.59 -7.81
C ILE A 66 -2.51 -22.55 -7.12
N ILE A 67 -2.98 -22.17 -5.92
CA ILE A 67 -3.94 -22.94 -5.13
C ILE A 67 -5.37 -22.59 -5.55
N GLN A 68 -5.64 -21.30 -5.80
CA GLN A 68 -6.94 -20.79 -6.22
C GLN A 68 -6.76 -19.65 -7.20
N GLN A 69 -7.63 -19.62 -8.21
CA GLN A 69 -7.71 -18.53 -9.16
C GLN A 69 -9.18 -18.23 -9.48
N GLU A 70 -9.56 -16.96 -9.37
CA GLU A 70 -10.92 -16.50 -9.65
C GLU A 70 -10.91 -15.05 -10.14
N VAL A 71 -12.00 -14.66 -10.79
CA VAL A 71 -12.26 -13.27 -11.17
C VAL A 71 -13.42 -12.75 -10.34
N VAL A 72 -13.18 -11.67 -9.61
CA VAL A 72 -14.16 -11.02 -8.72
C VAL A 72 -14.42 -9.62 -9.25
N GLU A 73 -15.69 -9.27 -9.43
CA GLU A 73 -16.09 -7.90 -9.74
C GLU A 73 -16.34 -7.12 -8.44
N VAL A 74 -15.77 -5.92 -8.35
CA VAL A 74 -16.04 -4.95 -7.30
C VAL A 74 -16.91 -3.86 -7.91
N THR A 75 -18.06 -3.62 -7.29
CA THR A 75 -19.06 -2.63 -7.72
C THR A 75 -19.43 -1.73 -6.56
N GLY A 76 -19.42 -0.40 -6.76
CA GLY A 76 -19.64 0.56 -5.68
C GLY A 76 -18.66 0.41 -4.51
N GLY A 77 -17.49 -0.19 -4.74
CA GLY A 77 -16.51 -0.50 -3.70
C GLY A 77 -16.88 -1.69 -2.80
N ASP A 78 -17.92 -2.47 -3.13
CA ASP A 78 -18.21 -3.73 -2.45
C ASP A 78 -17.26 -4.83 -2.93
N TRP A 79 -16.37 -5.24 -2.02
CA TRP A 79 -15.39 -6.31 -2.24
C TRP A 79 -15.57 -7.45 -1.20
N SER A 80 -16.75 -7.55 -0.60
CA SER A 80 -17.04 -8.50 0.49
C SER A 80 -16.86 -9.97 0.10
N SER A 81 -17.05 -10.31 -1.18
CA SER A 81 -16.74 -11.63 -1.73
C SER A 81 -15.24 -11.92 -1.65
N LEU A 82 -14.40 -11.00 -2.14
CA LEU A 82 -12.94 -11.11 -2.07
C LEU A 82 -12.46 -11.19 -0.62
N GLU A 83 -12.99 -10.36 0.29
CA GLU A 83 -12.62 -10.41 1.72
C GLU A 83 -12.84 -11.81 2.32
N ARG A 84 -13.98 -12.44 1.99
CA ARG A 84 -14.34 -13.76 2.51
C ARG A 84 -13.36 -14.83 2.05
N GLU A 85 -13.00 -14.81 0.77
CA GLU A 85 -12.03 -15.75 0.19
C GLU A 85 -10.67 -15.61 0.88
N LEU A 86 -10.16 -14.38 1.00
CA LEU A 86 -8.87 -14.12 1.66
C LEU A 86 -8.86 -14.58 3.13
N ARG A 87 -9.93 -14.34 3.88
CA ARG A 87 -10.07 -14.80 5.28
C ARG A 87 -10.09 -16.32 5.43
N SER A 88 -10.48 -17.05 4.39
CA SER A 88 -10.58 -18.51 4.40
C SER A 88 -9.28 -19.23 4.00
N THR A 89 -8.25 -18.48 3.60
CA THR A 89 -6.95 -19.01 3.15
C THR A 89 -6.29 -19.90 4.21
N ILE A 90 -5.81 -21.07 3.79
CA ILE A 90 -5.00 -21.99 4.60
C ILE A 90 -3.51 -21.74 4.27
N TYR A 91 -2.67 -21.59 5.32
CA TYR A 91 -1.25 -21.25 5.19
C TYR A 91 -0.33 -22.44 5.50
N ASP A 92 -0.15 -23.35 4.55
CA ASP A 92 0.61 -24.59 4.74
C ASP A 92 1.63 -24.91 3.63
N GLY A 93 1.74 -24.05 2.62
CA GLY A 93 2.63 -24.25 1.48
C GLY A 93 4.05 -23.66 1.62
N ALA A 94 4.87 -23.87 0.59
CA ALA A 94 6.20 -23.26 0.46
C ALA A 94 6.18 -22.14 -0.58
N SER A 95 6.87 -21.03 -0.36
CA SER A 95 6.76 -19.86 -1.24
C SER A 95 7.52 -20.02 -2.57
N SER A 96 6.80 -19.80 -3.67
CA SER A 96 7.34 -19.71 -5.03
C SER A 96 6.63 -18.63 -5.86
N TYR A 97 7.39 -17.94 -6.71
CA TYR A 97 6.89 -16.79 -7.48
C TYR A 97 7.01 -16.95 -9.00
N GLY A 98 7.63 -18.05 -9.48
CA GLY A 98 8.05 -18.18 -10.88
C GLY A 98 6.92 -18.26 -11.90
N PHE A 99 5.68 -18.45 -11.44
CA PHE A 99 4.46 -18.56 -12.26
C PHE A 99 3.55 -17.34 -12.12
N LEU A 100 3.99 -16.29 -11.41
CA LEU A 100 3.20 -15.07 -11.23
C LEU A 100 3.47 -14.06 -12.35
N PHE A 101 2.59 -13.05 -12.43
CA PHE A 101 2.71 -11.87 -13.30
C PHE A 101 2.49 -12.13 -14.80
N ASP A 102 1.71 -13.14 -15.15
CA ASP A 102 1.24 -13.42 -16.51
C ASP A 102 -0.09 -12.72 -16.87
N ASP A 103 -0.84 -12.23 -15.87
CA ASP A 103 -2.13 -11.57 -16.08
C ASP A 103 -1.99 -10.23 -16.81
N GLN A 104 -2.94 -9.96 -17.72
CA GLN A 104 -3.07 -8.69 -18.43
C GLN A 104 -3.94 -7.72 -17.64
N VAL A 105 -3.31 -7.01 -16.71
CA VAL A 105 -3.96 -6.05 -15.80
C VAL A 105 -3.26 -4.69 -15.83
N ASP A 106 -3.88 -3.70 -15.21
CA ASP A 106 -3.29 -2.37 -15.07
C ASP A 106 -2.20 -2.34 -13.98
N GLU A 107 -2.39 -3.10 -12.90
CA GLU A 107 -1.44 -3.22 -11.80
C GLU A 107 -1.57 -4.56 -11.05
N PHE A 108 -0.54 -4.88 -10.26
CA PHE A 108 -0.49 -6.04 -9.38
C PHE A 108 -0.46 -5.58 -7.91
N LEU A 109 -1.23 -6.25 -7.05
CA LEU A 109 -1.12 -6.18 -5.60
C LEU A 109 -0.61 -7.53 -5.09
N LEU A 110 0.63 -7.59 -4.61
CA LEU A 110 1.26 -8.80 -4.09
C LEU A 110 1.34 -8.73 -2.56
N PHE A 111 0.74 -9.70 -1.86
CA PHE A 111 0.75 -9.79 -0.40
C PHE A 111 1.67 -10.91 0.06
N THR A 112 2.91 -10.59 0.45
CA THR A 112 3.97 -11.56 0.74
C THR A 112 5.04 -10.97 1.68
N ASP A 113 5.79 -11.86 2.36
CA ASP A 113 7.00 -11.55 3.11
C ASP A 113 8.27 -11.54 2.24
N GLY A 114 8.18 -12.00 0.99
CA GLY A 114 9.30 -12.02 0.03
C GLY A 114 10.30 -13.14 0.24
N TYR A 115 10.12 -14.03 1.22
CA TYR A 115 11.04 -15.13 1.47
C TYR A 115 10.73 -16.33 0.56
N ALA A 116 11.23 -16.24 -0.68
CA ALA A 116 11.13 -17.33 -1.63
C ALA A 116 11.92 -18.56 -1.16
N LYS A 117 11.28 -19.74 -1.14
CA LYS A 117 11.99 -21.01 -1.00
C LYS A 117 12.37 -21.60 -2.37
N LEU A 118 11.56 -21.34 -3.40
CA LEU A 118 11.74 -21.88 -4.75
C LEU A 118 11.52 -20.80 -5.81
N GLY A 119 12.54 -20.53 -6.62
CA GLY A 119 12.50 -19.48 -7.64
C GLY A 119 12.59 -18.08 -7.02
N LYS A 120 13.23 -17.14 -7.72
CA LYS A 120 13.36 -15.76 -7.24
C LYS A 120 12.11 -14.98 -7.63
N LEU A 121 11.66 -14.05 -6.78
CA LEU A 121 10.72 -13.02 -7.20
C LEU A 121 11.43 -12.09 -8.20
N ASP A 122 11.22 -12.37 -9.49
CA ASP A 122 11.76 -11.62 -10.62
C ASP A 122 10.64 -11.43 -11.67
N PRO A 123 9.77 -10.44 -11.47
CA PRO A 123 8.55 -10.30 -12.26
C PRO A 123 8.84 -10.01 -13.74
N PRO A 124 8.33 -10.79 -14.70
CA PRO A 124 8.52 -10.59 -16.14
C PRO A 124 7.62 -9.48 -16.73
N THR A 125 7.32 -8.43 -15.96
CA THR A 125 6.34 -7.41 -16.33
C THR A 125 6.84 -5.99 -16.02
N ALA A 126 6.41 -5.04 -16.83
CA ALA A 126 6.66 -3.59 -16.62
C ALA A 126 5.46 -2.87 -15.99
N LYS A 127 4.39 -3.60 -15.65
CA LYS A 127 3.24 -3.03 -14.94
C LYS A 127 3.60 -2.78 -13.48
N PRO A 128 2.98 -1.78 -12.82
CA PRO A 128 3.19 -1.51 -11.40
C PRO A 128 2.90 -2.74 -10.53
N ILE A 129 3.84 -3.08 -9.66
CA ILE A 129 3.70 -4.12 -8.64
C ILE A 129 3.74 -3.45 -7.28
N ASN A 130 2.57 -3.29 -6.68
CA ASN A 130 2.44 -2.86 -5.30
C ASN A 130 2.57 -4.07 -4.40
N ILE A 131 3.52 -4.05 -3.47
CA ILE A 131 3.79 -5.18 -2.59
C ILE A 131 3.40 -4.78 -1.16
N VAL A 132 2.66 -5.64 -0.47
CA VAL A 132 2.15 -5.39 0.87
C VAL A 132 2.63 -6.49 1.80
N SER A 133 3.15 -6.11 2.97
CA SER A 133 3.45 -7.06 4.05
C SER A 133 3.15 -6.46 5.41
N SER A 134 2.59 -7.28 6.30
CA SER A 134 2.42 -6.95 7.72
C SER A 134 3.42 -7.63 8.66
N LEU A 135 4.26 -8.52 8.13
CA LEU A 135 5.17 -9.34 8.93
C LEU A 135 6.48 -8.62 9.25
N LYS A 136 6.90 -8.66 10.51
CA LYS A 136 8.19 -8.09 10.96
C LYS A 136 9.37 -8.71 10.21
N ASP A 137 9.35 -10.03 10.03
CA ASP A 137 10.35 -10.76 9.28
C ASP A 137 9.95 -10.77 7.79
N THR A 138 10.09 -9.63 7.12
CA THR A 138 9.87 -9.47 5.67
C THR A 138 11.17 -9.06 4.99
N ASP A 139 11.45 -9.55 3.78
CA ASP A 139 12.57 -9.08 2.95
C ASP A 139 12.28 -7.70 2.33
N THR A 140 12.24 -6.69 3.19
CA THR A 140 11.88 -5.31 2.81
C THR A 140 12.76 -4.76 1.70
N ASN A 141 14.05 -5.09 1.71
CA ASN A 141 15.03 -4.63 0.71
C ASN A 141 14.71 -5.17 -0.67
N ALA A 142 14.51 -6.49 -0.80
CA ALA A 142 14.21 -7.11 -2.08
C ALA A 142 12.84 -6.67 -2.59
N LEU A 143 11.83 -6.69 -1.72
CA LEU A 143 10.46 -6.32 -2.11
C LEU A 143 10.37 -4.85 -2.54
N LYS A 144 10.99 -3.93 -1.80
CA LYS A 144 11.04 -2.52 -2.18
C LYS A 144 11.73 -2.32 -3.53
N LEU A 145 12.87 -2.98 -3.75
CA LEU A 145 13.59 -2.90 -5.02
C LEU A 145 12.74 -3.39 -6.20
N ILE A 146 11.97 -4.46 -6.01
CA ILE A 146 11.10 -5.02 -7.04
C ILE A 146 9.93 -4.08 -7.33
N ALA A 147 9.27 -3.59 -6.28
CA ALA A 147 8.19 -2.62 -6.40
C ALA A 147 8.66 -1.36 -7.14
N ASP A 148 9.77 -0.76 -6.71
CA ASP A 148 10.33 0.45 -7.32
C ASP A 148 10.70 0.25 -8.80
N LYS A 149 11.32 -0.89 -9.15
CA LYS A 149 11.68 -1.22 -10.54
C LYS A 149 10.47 -1.40 -11.45
N SER A 150 9.35 -1.86 -10.90
CA SER A 150 8.09 -2.04 -11.64
C SER A 150 7.26 -0.75 -11.77
N GLY A 151 7.65 0.33 -11.09
CA GLY A 151 6.82 1.53 -10.95
C GLY A 151 5.68 1.39 -9.94
N GLY A 152 5.67 0.31 -9.15
CA GLY A 152 4.79 0.11 -8.01
C GLY A 152 5.41 0.60 -6.70
N ARG A 153 4.87 0.16 -5.57
CA ARG A 153 5.29 0.61 -4.23
C ARG A 153 5.25 -0.51 -3.20
N PHE A 154 6.19 -0.50 -2.26
CA PHE A 154 6.16 -1.40 -1.11
C PHE A 154 5.46 -0.75 0.10
N PHE A 155 4.52 -1.48 0.70
CA PHE A 155 3.71 -1.09 1.84
C PHE A 155 3.99 -2.04 3.00
N TYR A 156 4.77 -1.57 3.97
CA TYR A 156 4.96 -2.28 5.23
C TYR A 156 3.89 -1.84 6.25
N LEU A 157 3.20 -2.81 6.86
CA LEU A 157 2.06 -2.63 7.76
C LEU A 157 2.39 -3.18 9.16
N PRO A 158 3.26 -2.52 9.94
CA PRO A 158 3.73 -3.03 11.22
C PRO A 158 2.57 -3.23 12.21
N LYS A 159 2.81 -4.11 13.20
CA LYS A 159 1.95 -4.19 14.37
C LYS A 159 2.00 -2.87 15.14
N GLU A 160 0.84 -2.24 15.33
CA GLU A 160 0.70 -1.02 16.15
C GLU A 160 1.46 -1.25 17.45
N PHE A 161 2.32 -0.30 17.81
CA PHE A 161 2.81 -0.19 19.17
C PHE A 161 1.60 0.00 20.09
N GLU A 162 1.39 -0.91 21.03
CA GLU A 162 0.51 -0.64 22.17
C GLU A 162 1.12 0.52 22.97
N PRO A 163 0.40 1.64 23.17
CA PRO A 163 0.97 2.81 23.82
C PRO A 163 1.01 2.60 25.34
N GLU A 164 2.19 2.69 25.95
CA GLU A 164 2.26 3.09 27.36
C GLU A 164 2.00 4.59 27.44
N VAL A 165 0.86 4.94 28.03
CA VAL A 165 0.37 6.31 28.21
C VAL A 165 1.23 7.07 29.23
N LYS A 166 1.70 8.29 28.87
CA LYS A 166 1.43 9.54 29.61
C LYS A 166 2.02 10.80 28.95
N GLU A 167 1.08 11.72 28.66
CA GLU A 167 1.09 13.20 28.54
C GLU A 167 2.37 13.97 29.02
N LYS A 168 2.81 15.12 28.49
CA LYS A 168 2.16 16.29 27.83
C LYS A 168 3.25 17.15 27.12
N LYS A 169 2.85 17.89 26.05
CA LYS A 169 3.67 18.77 25.15
C LYS A 169 4.61 19.77 25.86
N GLU A 170 5.84 19.93 25.35
CA GLU A 170 6.46 21.18 24.81
C GLU A 170 7.74 20.80 24.01
N LEU A 171 8.16 21.63 23.04
CA LEU A 171 9.39 21.42 22.26
C LEU A 171 10.61 21.46 23.19
N PHE A 172 11.37 20.37 23.25
CA PHE A 172 12.66 20.32 23.95
C PHE A 172 13.75 19.82 23.01
N THR A 173 14.78 20.65 22.80
CA THR A 173 16.08 20.19 22.32
C THR A 173 16.83 19.58 23.51
N SER A 174 16.93 18.25 23.58
CA SER A 174 17.83 17.57 24.52
C SER A 174 19.01 16.98 23.78
N ASN A 175 20.23 17.34 24.23
CA ASN A 175 21.48 16.75 23.80
C ASN A 175 21.56 15.26 24.25
N GLN A 176 20.97 14.37 23.46
CA GLN A 176 21.34 12.96 23.23
C GLN A 176 20.24 12.36 22.36
N SER A 177 20.49 12.28 21.05
CA SER A 177 19.67 11.53 20.11
C SER A 177 19.65 10.06 20.55
N ASP A 178 18.47 9.51 20.79
CA ASP A 178 18.29 8.08 21.08
C ASP A 178 18.26 7.22 19.80
N GLY A 179 18.69 7.80 18.68
CA GLY A 179 18.70 7.17 17.36
C GLY A 179 17.36 7.23 16.63
N PHE A 180 16.36 7.96 17.15
CA PHE A 180 15.05 8.08 16.52
C PHE A 180 14.70 9.50 16.11
N ILE A 181 14.01 9.59 14.99
CA ILE A 181 13.35 10.78 14.47
C ILE A 181 11.85 10.62 14.61
N GLU A 182 11.21 11.58 15.23
CA GLU A 182 9.76 11.64 15.39
C GLU A 182 9.15 12.72 14.51
N GLY A 183 7.83 12.72 14.37
CA GLY A 183 7.13 13.82 13.73
C GLY A 183 5.67 13.54 13.46
N GLU A 184 5.01 14.49 12.83
CA GLU A 184 3.62 14.41 12.39
C GLU A 184 3.53 14.64 10.88
N VAL A 185 2.72 13.83 10.20
CA VAL A 185 2.44 13.97 8.77
C VAL A 185 1.03 14.46 8.52
N LYS A 186 0.91 15.52 7.71
CA LYS A 186 -0.35 16.13 7.28
C LYS A 186 -0.41 16.28 5.77
N GLY A 187 -1.59 16.52 5.25
CA GLY A 187 -1.84 17.02 3.90
C GLY A 187 -2.69 18.29 3.96
N ALA A 188 -3.12 18.77 2.80
CA ALA A 188 -3.99 19.95 2.71
C ALA A 188 -5.30 19.80 3.51
N ASP A 189 -5.85 18.59 3.57
CA ASP A 189 -7.14 18.29 4.21
C ASP A 189 -7.01 17.92 5.69
N GLY A 190 -5.80 17.98 6.25
CA GLY A 190 -5.52 17.66 7.65
C GLY A 190 -4.57 16.48 7.83
N ILE A 191 -4.71 15.79 8.96
CA ILE A 191 -3.82 14.72 9.39
C ILE A 191 -3.84 13.54 8.41
N LEU A 192 -2.66 12.99 8.10
CA LEU A 192 -2.53 11.81 7.26
C LEU A 192 -2.10 10.60 8.07
N ALA A 193 -3.02 9.65 8.20
CA ALA A 193 -2.77 8.36 8.81
C ALA A 193 -2.28 7.32 7.78
N ASN A 194 -1.46 6.39 8.23
CA ASN A 194 -0.84 5.33 7.42
C ASN A 194 0.07 5.87 6.29
N VAL A 195 0.77 6.98 6.54
CA VAL A 195 1.86 7.44 5.67
C VAL A 195 3.05 6.53 5.89
N SER A 196 3.57 5.92 4.83
CA SER A 196 4.79 5.13 4.88
C SER A 196 5.99 6.07 5.01
N VAL A 197 6.69 5.98 6.13
CA VAL A 197 7.93 6.70 6.44
C VAL A 197 9.05 5.67 6.40
N VAL A 198 10.00 5.83 5.49
CA VAL A 198 11.09 4.86 5.30
C VAL A 198 12.42 5.58 5.39
N ASN A 199 13.29 5.13 6.27
CA ASN A 199 14.68 5.54 6.26
C ASN A 199 15.41 4.75 5.16
N GLN A 200 15.90 5.46 4.14
CA GLN A 200 16.56 4.88 2.98
C GLN A 200 17.95 4.31 3.29
N SER A 201 18.61 4.78 4.35
CA SER A 201 19.95 4.34 4.72
C SER A 201 19.96 2.97 5.37
N ASN A 202 19.05 2.73 6.32
CA ASN A 202 18.96 1.49 7.08
C ASN A 202 17.75 0.61 6.70
N ASN A 203 16.93 1.06 5.74
CA ASN A 203 15.70 0.42 5.26
C ASN A 203 14.68 0.07 6.35
N GLN A 204 14.74 0.76 7.49
CA GLN A 204 13.66 0.73 8.48
C GLN A 204 12.46 1.53 7.94
N GLY A 205 11.26 1.09 8.29
CA GLY A 205 10.03 1.72 7.85
C GLY A 205 8.95 1.65 8.92
N VAL A 206 8.21 2.75 9.06
CA VAL A 206 7.04 2.86 9.93
C VAL A 206 5.88 3.45 9.16
N ALA A 207 4.67 3.22 9.64
CA ALA A 207 3.49 3.91 9.14
C ALA A 207 3.08 4.98 10.16
N SER A 208 2.66 6.16 9.68
CA SER A 208 2.09 7.16 10.58
C SER A 208 0.80 6.64 11.23
N GLY A 209 0.58 6.98 12.50
CA GLY A 209 -0.60 6.62 13.27
C GLY A 209 -1.86 7.32 12.77
N VAL A 210 -3.01 7.02 13.39
CA VAL A 210 -4.31 7.65 13.08
C VAL A 210 -4.33 9.16 13.26
N ASP A 211 -3.41 9.68 14.07
CA ASP A 211 -3.17 11.09 14.36
C ASP A 211 -2.01 11.69 13.54
N GLY A 212 -1.47 10.94 12.57
CA GLY A 212 -0.37 11.35 11.70
C GLY A 212 1.01 11.30 12.35
N SER A 213 1.11 10.92 13.62
CA SER A 213 2.40 10.77 14.30
C SER A 213 3.22 9.62 13.71
N TYR A 214 4.54 9.74 13.70
CA TYR A 214 5.46 8.65 13.35
C TYR A 214 6.73 8.75 14.22
N ARG A 215 7.42 7.62 14.37
CA ARG A 215 8.74 7.52 15.01
C ARG A 215 9.57 6.50 14.25
N ILE A 216 10.74 6.88 13.77
CA ILE A 216 11.60 6.04 12.92
C ILE A 216 13.06 6.12 13.35
N GLU A 217 13.76 4.99 13.36
CA GLU A 217 15.20 4.95 13.63
C GLU A 217 15.98 5.59 12.48
N ALA A 218 16.71 6.67 12.76
CA ALA A 218 17.55 7.34 11.77
C ALA A 218 18.64 8.18 12.42
N ASP A 219 19.81 8.18 11.76
CA ASP A 219 20.98 8.94 12.16
C ASP A 219 21.12 10.25 11.35
N GLU A 220 21.93 11.19 11.85
CA GLU A 220 22.28 12.38 11.10
C GLU A 220 22.91 12.02 9.75
N GLY A 221 22.34 12.57 8.67
CA GLY A 221 22.73 12.29 7.28
C GLY A 221 21.79 11.33 6.54
N ASP A 222 20.94 10.59 7.26
CA ASP A 222 19.98 9.66 6.67
C ASP A 222 18.91 10.37 5.84
N ILE A 223 18.27 9.62 4.93
CA ILE A 223 17.19 10.15 4.09
C ILE A 223 15.90 9.44 4.46
N LEU A 224 14.93 10.20 4.97
CA LEU A 224 13.57 9.75 5.22
C LEU A 224 12.71 10.00 3.99
N ILE A 225 12.03 8.97 3.50
CA ILE A 225 11.07 9.02 2.41
C ILE A 225 9.67 8.84 2.96
N PHE A 226 8.82 9.84 2.75
CA PHE A 226 7.42 9.84 3.12
C PHE A 226 6.58 9.58 1.87
N SER A 227 5.75 8.56 1.92
CA SER A 227 4.97 8.14 0.78
C SER A 227 3.54 7.81 1.21
N TYR A 228 2.57 8.37 0.50
CA TYR A 228 1.14 8.19 0.76
C TYR A 228 0.38 8.17 -0.57
N LEU A 229 -0.75 7.46 -0.63
CA LEU A 229 -1.50 7.33 -1.88
C LEU A 229 -2.15 8.67 -2.25
N GLY A 230 -1.97 9.12 -3.49
CA GLY A 230 -2.52 10.38 -3.98
C GLY A 230 -1.73 11.65 -3.59
N LYS A 231 -0.69 11.52 -2.77
CA LYS A 231 0.20 12.63 -2.39
C LYS A 231 1.58 12.50 -3.04
N LYS A 232 2.27 13.62 -3.23
CA LYS A 232 3.65 13.67 -3.70
C LYS A 232 4.58 13.08 -2.65
N THR A 233 5.53 12.26 -3.08
CA THR A 233 6.58 11.74 -2.21
C THR A 233 7.43 12.89 -1.67
N VAL A 234 7.69 12.89 -0.37
CA VAL A 234 8.58 13.86 0.28
C VAL A 234 9.84 13.14 0.72
N SER A 235 11.00 13.71 0.42
CA SER A 235 12.31 13.19 0.82
C SER A 235 12.98 14.22 1.71
N VAL A 236 13.33 13.83 2.94
CA VAL A 236 13.97 14.72 3.92
C VAL A 236 15.28 14.11 4.39
N ARG A 237 16.36 14.89 4.35
CA ARG A 237 17.63 14.52 4.98
C ARG A 237 17.54 14.82 6.48
N VAL A 238 17.81 13.81 7.30
CA VAL A 238 17.97 13.94 8.75
C VAL A 238 19.22 14.76 9.01
N ALA A 239 19.04 15.85 9.75
CA ALA A 239 20.14 16.64 10.30
C ALA A 239 20.23 16.34 11.82
N GLY A 240 20.81 17.22 12.62
CA GLY A 240 20.80 17.11 14.09
C GLY A 240 19.44 17.40 14.76
N ALA A 241 18.31 17.18 14.08
CA ALA A 241 16.98 17.43 14.62
C ALA A 241 16.22 16.11 14.80
N ASP A 242 15.83 15.80 16.04
CA ASP A 242 15.12 14.56 16.39
C ASP A 242 13.62 14.60 16.07
N ILE A 243 13.10 15.75 15.60
CA ILE A 243 11.68 15.92 15.22
C ILE A 243 11.58 16.56 13.83
N ILE A 244 10.84 15.92 12.92
CA ILE A 244 10.62 16.35 11.54
C ILE A 244 9.12 16.25 11.22
N ASN A 245 8.42 17.38 11.14
CA ASN A 245 7.01 17.40 10.71
C ASN A 245 6.91 17.54 9.19
N ILE A 246 5.98 16.81 8.57
CA ILE A 246 5.83 16.77 7.11
C ILE A 246 4.43 17.21 6.71
N THR A 247 4.35 18.04 5.66
CA THR A 247 3.10 18.28 4.94
C THR A 247 3.25 17.77 3.51
N MET A 248 2.39 16.83 3.11
CA MET A 248 2.40 16.22 1.78
C MET A 248 1.37 16.89 0.88
N ALA A 249 1.80 17.40 -0.27
CA ALA A 249 0.93 17.97 -1.29
C ALA A 249 0.24 16.87 -2.11
N ASP A 250 -0.94 17.15 -2.66
CA ASP A 250 -1.59 16.25 -3.63
C ASP A 250 -0.79 16.16 -4.93
N ILE A 251 -0.80 14.98 -5.57
CA ILE A 251 -0.08 14.75 -6.85
C ILE A 251 -0.51 15.75 -7.92
N ASN A 252 -1.80 16.12 -7.93
CA ASN A 252 -2.39 17.02 -8.91
C ASN A 252 -2.27 18.50 -8.54
N GLN A 253 -1.70 18.83 -7.38
CA GLN A 253 -1.47 20.21 -6.96
C GLN A 253 -0.09 20.65 -7.46
N SER A 254 -0.04 21.57 -8.43
CA SER A 254 1.19 22.32 -8.69
C SER A 254 1.49 23.13 -7.43
N LEU A 255 2.67 22.94 -6.85
CA LEU A 255 3.18 23.86 -5.83
C LEU A 255 3.76 25.03 -6.62
N ASP A 256 2.92 25.98 -6.99
CA ASP A 256 3.43 27.31 -7.28
C ASP A 256 3.76 27.92 -5.92
N GLU A 257 5.06 28.02 -5.64
CA GLU A 257 5.59 28.77 -4.52
C GLU A 257 5.01 30.20 -4.51
N VAL A 258 4.69 30.70 -3.31
CA VAL A 258 4.72 32.14 -2.99
C VAL A 258 5.61 32.34 -1.79
#